data_AF-A0A7K3QXK3-F1
#
_entry.id   AF-A0A7K3QXK3-F1
#
_cell.length_a   1.000
_cell.length_b   1.000
_cell.length_c   1.000
_cell.angle_alpha   90.00
_cell.angle_beta   90.00
_cell.angle_gamma   90.00
#
_symmetry.space_group_name_H-M   'P 1'
#
loop_
_entity.id
_entity.type
_entity.pdbx_description
1 polymer ?
#
loop_
_entity_poly.entity_id
_entity_poly.type
_entity_poly.pdbx_seq_one_letter_code
_entity_poly.pdbx_strand_id
1 'polypeptide(L)'
;MPRKPRTAVELSDAAAEAVRDLIHATQSAKGELVYPGDAYKTVASLKLLTQRLPQSFDQLSGFLGRLAQTGAVTADYGTPDGHLVDARSALASAAITAQTLTEHLDRAHSALAPLGYDIDPSSNAAAAGLPTKVAHCSAPCPALTESE
;
A
#
# COMPACT_ATOMS: atom_id res chain seq x y z
N MET A 1 -1.03 35.25 -2.06
CA MET A 1 -2.18 35.06 -2.97
C MET A 1 -2.86 33.75 -2.62
N PRO A 2 -4.20 33.70 -2.43
CA PRO A 2 -4.88 32.43 -2.19
C PRO A 2 -4.79 31.54 -3.43
N ARG A 3 -4.42 30.26 -3.27
CA ARG A 3 -4.44 29.30 -4.39
C ARG A 3 -5.89 29.03 -4.75
N LYS A 4 -6.23 29.12 -6.04
CA LYS A 4 -7.53 28.67 -6.57
C LYS A 4 -7.74 27.20 -6.14
N PRO A 5 -8.90 26.84 -5.57
CA PRO A 5 -9.19 25.45 -5.23
C PRO A 5 -9.20 24.61 -6.52
N ARG A 6 -8.53 23.45 -6.47
CA ARG A 6 -8.52 22.49 -7.58
C ARG A 6 -9.86 21.76 -7.65
N THR A 7 -10.30 21.48 -8.87
CA THR A 7 -11.46 20.65 -9.18
C THR A 7 -11.16 19.17 -8.93
N ALA A 8 -12.20 18.34 -8.85
CA ALA A 8 -12.05 16.89 -8.71
C ALA A 8 -11.28 16.26 -9.89
N VAL A 9 -11.46 16.79 -11.10
CA VAL A 9 -10.72 16.36 -12.30
C VAL A 9 -9.23 16.69 -12.16
N GLU A 10 -8.89 17.96 -11.86
CA GLU A 10 -7.48 18.38 -11.67
C GLU A 10 -6.78 17.60 -10.53
N LEU A 11 -7.52 17.18 -9.51
CA LEU A 11 -6.99 16.33 -8.44
C LEU A 11 -6.76 14.89 -8.89
N SER A 12 -7.69 14.34 -9.68
CA SER A 12 -7.61 12.97 -10.20
C SER A 12 -6.49 12.83 -11.24
N ASP A 13 -6.35 13.82 -12.13
CA ASP A 13 -5.27 13.88 -13.11
C ASP A 13 -3.90 13.98 -12.41
N ALA A 14 -3.78 14.85 -11.41
CA ALA A 14 -2.55 14.97 -10.63
C ALA A 14 -2.19 13.67 -9.88
N ALA A 15 -3.19 12.91 -9.42
CA ALA A 15 -2.95 11.61 -8.81
C ALA A 15 -2.46 10.57 -9.84
N ALA A 16 -3.03 10.57 -11.04
CA ALA A 16 -2.59 9.69 -12.13
C ALA A 16 -1.14 9.98 -12.55
N GLU A 17 -0.78 11.25 -12.70
CA GLU A 17 0.61 11.65 -13.00
C GLU A 17 1.57 11.29 -11.86
N ALA A 18 1.18 11.45 -10.59
CA ALA A 18 2.01 11.01 -9.47
C ALA A 18 2.25 9.49 -9.47
N VAL A 19 1.24 8.69 -9.85
CA VAL A 19 1.41 7.23 -10.01
C VAL A 19 2.31 6.91 -11.20
N ARG A 20 2.20 7.67 -12.30
CA ARG A 20 3.10 7.54 -13.45
C ARG A 20 4.55 7.81 -13.03
N ASP A 21 4.80 8.89 -12.31
CA ASP A 21 6.14 9.24 -11.81
C ASP A 21 6.69 8.17 -10.88
N LEU A 22 5.86 7.64 -9.97
CA LEU A 22 6.21 6.50 -9.12
C LEU A 22 6.61 5.26 -9.93
N ILE A 23 5.85 4.92 -10.98
CA ILE A 23 6.18 3.79 -11.86
C ILE A 23 7.53 4.03 -12.55
N HIS A 24 7.89 5.27 -12.89
CA HIS A 24 9.20 5.58 -13.45
C HIS A 24 10.32 5.49 -12.41
N ALA A 25 10.09 5.97 -11.19
CA ALA A 25 11.05 5.89 -10.08
C ALA A 25 11.39 4.45 -9.69
N THR A 26 10.39 3.56 -9.73
CA THR A 26 10.55 2.15 -9.33
C THR A 26 11.21 1.26 -10.39
N GLN A 27 11.53 1.78 -11.58
CA GLN A 27 12.23 1.03 -12.62
C GLN A 27 13.70 0.82 -12.25
N SER A 28 14.15 -0.44 -12.26
CA SER A 28 15.50 -0.86 -11.86
C SER A 28 16.64 -0.17 -12.62
N ALA A 29 16.39 0.33 -13.84
CA ALA A 29 17.39 1.06 -14.63
C ALA A 29 17.67 2.50 -14.14
N LYS A 30 16.82 3.06 -13.26
CA LYS A 30 16.94 4.45 -12.77
C LYS A 30 17.36 4.58 -11.30
N GLY A 31 17.43 3.47 -10.56
CA GLY A 31 18.21 3.37 -9.32
C GLY A 31 17.60 3.98 -8.04
N GLU A 32 16.31 4.31 -7.98
CA GLU A 32 15.74 4.89 -6.74
C GLU A 32 15.32 3.85 -5.68
N LEU A 33 15.18 2.57 -6.07
CA LEU A 33 15.02 1.46 -5.14
C LEU A 33 16.37 0.76 -4.96
N VAL A 34 17.13 1.18 -3.95
CA VAL A 34 18.47 0.62 -3.67
C VAL A 34 18.38 -0.42 -2.56
N TYR A 35 17.52 -0.18 -1.57
CA TYR A 35 17.40 -1.01 -0.37
C TYR A 35 15.98 -1.57 -0.19
N PRO A 36 15.81 -2.73 0.46
CA PRO A 36 14.50 -3.28 0.83
C PRO A 36 13.64 -2.28 1.64
N GLY A 37 14.29 -1.40 2.41
CA GLY A 37 13.63 -0.31 3.14
C GLY A 37 12.94 0.72 2.24
N ASP A 38 13.40 0.93 1.00
CA ASP A 38 12.78 1.85 0.04
C ASP A 38 11.46 1.25 -0.49
N ALA A 39 11.46 -0.06 -0.76
CA ALA A 39 10.24 -0.79 -1.10
C ALA A 39 9.23 -0.78 0.05
N TYR A 40 9.69 -0.97 1.30
CA TYR A 40 8.83 -0.90 2.49
C TYR A 40 8.08 0.43 2.60
N LYS A 41 8.81 1.56 2.46
CA LYS A 41 8.23 2.93 2.51
C LYS A 41 7.28 3.20 1.34
N THR A 42 7.65 2.72 0.15
CA THR A 42 6.84 2.87 -1.07
C THR A 42 5.49 2.15 -0.91
N VAL A 43 5.52 0.89 -0.45
CA VAL A 43 4.30 0.10 -0.20
C VAL A 43 3.45 0.73 0.91
N ALA A 44 4.07 1.28 1.96
CA ALA A 44 3.34 2.01 3.01
C ALA A 44 2.56 3.21 2.45
N SER A 45 3.19 3.96 1.55
CA SER A 45 2.60 5.15 0.92
C SER A 45 1.46 4.77 -0.04
N LEU A 46 1.65 3.70 -0.83
CA LEU A 46 0.60 3.15 -1.68
C LEU A 46 -0.60 2.66 -0.87
N LYS A 47 -0.36 1.99 0.26
CA LYS A 47 -1.44 1.56 1.18
C LYS A 47 -2.28 2.75 1.64
N LEU A 48 -1.65 3.86 2.01
CA LEU A 48 -2.37 5.07 2.42
C LEU A 48 -3.20 5.67 1.29
N LEU A 49 -2.71 5.61 0.05
CA LEU A 49 -3.46 6.05 -1.13
C LEU A 49 -4.71 5.18 -1.31
N THR A 50 -4.56 3.86 -1.29
CA THR A 50 -5.67 2.93 -1.53
C THR A 50 -6.72 2.94 -0.42
N GLN A 51 -6.33 3.26 0.82
CA GLN A 51 -7.27 3.49 1.93
C GLN A 51 -8.24 4.66 1.69
N ARG A 52 -7.88 5.62 0.84
CA ARG A 52 -8.69 6.83 0.57
C ARG A 52 -9.56 6.71 -0.68
N LEU A 53 -9.27 5.73 -1.56
CA LEU A 53 -10.01 5.52 -2.79
C LEU A 53 -11.48 5.14 -2.55
N PRO A 54 -11.84 4.24 -1.60
CA PRO A 54 -13.24 3.89 -1.36
C PRO A 54 -14.12 5.10 -1.08
N GLN A 55 -13.66 6.00 -0.20
CA GLN A 55 -14.39 7.23 0.12
C GLN A 55 -14.60 8.13 -1.10
N SER A 56 -13.59 8.22 -1.98
CA SER A 56 -13.69 9.00 -3.21
C SER A 56 -14.75 8.42 -4.16
N PHE A 57 -14.81 7.10 -4.29
CA PHE A 57 -15.82 6.42 -5.12
C PHE A 57 -17.22 6.53 -4.54
N ASP A 58 -17.37 6.44 -3.21
CA ASP A 58 -18.66 6.64 -2.53
C ASP A 58 -19.19 8.07 -2.73
N GLN A 59 -18.32 9.07 -2.67
CA GLN A 59 -18.68 10.46 -2.93
C GLN A 59 -19.17 10.67 -4.37
N LEU A 60 -18.50 10.05 -5.35
CA LEU A 60 -18.93 10.06 -6.77
C LEU A 60 -20.27 9.34 -6.95
N SER A 61 -20.44 8.17 -6.34
CA SER A 61 -21.70 7.40 -6.38
C SER A 61 -22.86 8.19 -5.77
N GLY A 62 -22.61 8.89 -4.66
CA GLY A 62 -23.59 9.78 -4.03
C GLY A 62 -23.95 11.00 -4.91
N PHE A 63 -22.99 11.56 -5.64
CA PHE A 63 -23.25 12.61 -6.62
C PHE A 63 -24.16 12.13 -7.75
N LEU A 64 -23.86 10.97 -8.34
CA LEU A 64 -24.71 10.36 -9.39
C LEU A 64 -26.11 10.03 -8.86
N GLY A 65 -26.21 9.57 -7.60
CA GLY A 65 -27.49 9.31 -6.96
C GLY A 65 -28.36 10.56 -6.76
N ARG A 66 -27.74 11.72 -6.50
CA ARG A 66 -28.47 13.01 -6.48
C ARG A 66 -28.87 13.45 -7.88
N LEU A 67 -28.00 13.24 -8.86
CA LEU A 67 -28.28 13.59 -10.25
C LEU A 67 -29.46 12.79 -10.83
N ALA A 68 -29.60 11.51 -10.46
CA ALA A 68 -30.77 10.70 -10.81
C ALA A 68 -32.10 11.31 -10.30
N GLN A 69 -32.09 11.93 -9.13
CA GLN A 69 -33.30 12.51 -8.51
C GLN A 69 -33.76 13.80 -9.20
N THR A 70 -32.89 14.46 -9.98
CA THR A 70 -33.27 15.72 -10.65
C THR A 70 -34.05 15.49 -11.94
N GLY A 71 -34.00 14.28 -12.51
CA GLY A 71 -34.57 13.98 -13.83
C GLY A 71 -33.91 14.76 -14.98
N ALA A 72 -32.81 15.47 -14.73
CA ALA A 72 -32.14 16.34 -15.70
C ALA A 72 -31.08 15.62 -16.56
N VAL A 73 -31.07 14.29 -16.53
CA VAL A 73 -30.09 13.47 -17.26
C VAL A 73 -30.72 12.88 -18.50
N THR A 74 -30.06 13.07 -19.63
CA THR A 74 -30.40 12.42 -20.90
C THR A 74 -29.32 11.40 -21.26
N ALA A 75 -29.66 10.45 -22.13
CA ALA A 75 -28.73 9.47 -22.63
C ALA A 75 -28.86 9.38 -24.15
N ASP A 76 -27.73 9.31 -24.85
CA ASP A 76 -27.70 9.17 -26.31
C ASP A 76 -28.23 7.79 -26.76
N TYR A 77 -28.15 6.79 -25.88
CA TYR A 77 -28.67 5.44 -26.07
C TYR A 77 -29.06 4.84 -24.70
N GLY A 78 -29.92 3.82 -24.69
CA GLY A 78 -30.39 3.19 -23.45
C GLY A 78 -31.25 4.14 -22.60
N THR A 79 -31.33 3.89 -21.29
CA THR A 79 -32.07 4.75 -20.37
C THR A 79 -31.10 5.50 -19.46
N PRO A 80 -31.31 6.81 -19.19
CA PRO A 80 -30.49 7.57 -18.24
C PRO A 80 -30.39 6.89 -16.87
N ASP A 81 -31.51 6.36 -16.37
CA ASP A 81 -31.56 5.66 -15.08
C ASP A 81 -30.73 4.37 -15.09
N GLY A 82 -30.79 3.59 -16.18
CA GLY A 82 -29.96 2.39 -16.34
C GLY A 82 -28.47 2.72 -16.26
N HIS A 83 -28.02 3.73 -17.03
CA HIS A 83 -26.62 4.17 -17.00
C HIS A 83 -26.18 4.66 -15.62
N LEU A 84 -27.05 5.37 -14.90
CA LEU A 84 -26.76 5.85 -13.54
C LEU A 84 -26.65 4.69 -12.55
N VAL A 85 -27.52 3.67 -12.66
CA VAL A 85 -27.45 2.46 -11.84
C VAL A 85 -26.16 1.69 -12.12
N ASP A 86 -25.80 1.52 -13.39
CA ASP A 86 -24.58 0.81 -13.79
C ASP A 86 -23.32 1.52 -13.30
N ALA A 87 -23.24 2.84 -13.50
CA ALA A 87 -22.12 3.64 -13.03
C ALA A 87 -21.94 3.58 -11.50
N ARG A 88 -23.04 3.66 -10.74
CA ARG A 88 -23.00 3.55 -9.27
C ARG A 88 -22.61 2.15 -8.81
N SER A 89 -23.07 1.11 -9.49
CA SER A 89 -22.71 -0.28 -9.20
C SER A 89 -21.23 -0.55 -9.49
N ALA A 90 -20.70 0.03 -10.57
CA ALA A 90 -19.28 -0.04 -10.90
C ALA A 90 -18.43 0.70 -9.84
N LEU A 91 -18.84 1.88 -9.38
CA LEU A 91 -18.15 2.61 -8.31
C LEU A 91 -18.16 1.85 -6.97
N ALA A 92 -19.27 1.21 -6.61
CA ALA A 92 -19.34 0.37 -5.42
C ALA A 92 -18.38 -0.84 -5.53
N SER A 93 -18.31 -1.47 -6.70
CA SER A 93 -17.36 -2.55 -6.98
C SER A 93 -15.90 -2.07 -6.92
N ALA A 94 -15.63 -0.86 -7.40
CA ALA A 94 -14.31 -0.24 -7.31
C ALA A 94 -13.90 0.04 -5.85
N ALA A 95 -14.83 0.48 -5.00
CA ALA A 95 -14.58 0.67 -3.57
C ALA A 95 -14.19 -0.64 -2.87
N ILE A 96 -14.94 -1.72 -3.14
CA ILE A 96 -14.61 -3.07 -2.62
C ILE A 96 -13.23 -3.51 -3.11
N THR A 97 -12.93 -3.32 -4.40
CA THR A 97 -11.64 -3.70 -4.98
C THR A 97 -10.48 -2.90 -4.36
N ALA A 98 -10.67 -1.60 -4.10
CA ALA A 98 -9.67 -0.77 -3.44
C ALA A 98 -9.43 -1.18 -1.98
N GLN A 99 -10.47 -1.64 -1.28
CA GLN A 99 -10.35 -2.24 0.06
C GLN A 99 -9.47 -3.49 0.01
N THR A 100 -9.78 -4.43 -0.90
CA THR A 100 -8.98 -5.65 -1.11
C THR A 100 -7.53 -5.32 -1.46
N LEU A 101 -7.30 -4.34 -2.34
CA LEU A 101 -5.95 -3.89 -2.68
C LEU A 101 -5.19 -3.36 -1.45
N THR A 102 -5.87 -2.60 -0.59
CA THR A 102 -5.29 -2.11 0.68
C THR A 102 -4.83 -3.27 1.57
N GLU A 103 -5.63 -4.33 1.69
CA GLU A 103 -5.27 -5.52 2.49
C GLU A 103 -4.06 -6.27 1.90
N HIS A 104 -3.97 -6.35 0.57
CA HIS A 104 -2.79 -6.92 -0.09
C HIS A 104 -1.53 -6.08 0.16
N LEU A 105 -1.64 -4.75 0.09
CA LEU A 105 -0.52 -3.84 0.37
C LEU A 105 -0.10 -3.88 1.84
N ASP A 106 -1.04 -4.06 2.78
CA ASP A 106 -0.72 -4.21 4.19
C ASP A 106 0.04 -5.51 4.48
N ARG A 107 -0.36 -6.61 3.83
CA ARG A 107 0.39 -7.88 3.89
C ARG A 107 1.78 -7.75 3.28
N ALA A 108 1.91 -7.10 2.13
CA ALA A 108 3.21 -6.84 1.50
C ALA A 108 4.11 -5.98 2.40
N HIS A 109 3.55 -4.91 2.99
CA HIS A 109 4.28 -4.04 3.92
C HIS A 109 4.80 -4.81 5.15
N SER A 110 3.96 -5.69 5.71
CA SER A 110 4.34 -6.54 6.84
C SER A 110 5.44 -7.55 6.47
N ALA A 111 5.36 -8.15 5.27
CA ALA A 111 6.35 -9.09 4.77
C ALA A 111 7.70 -8.44 4.43
N LEU A 112 7.71 -7.14 4.12
CA LEU A 112 8.93 -6.36 3.89
C LEU A 112 9.62 -5.93 5.19
N ALA A 113 8.89 -5.87 6.32
CA ALA A 113 9.42 -5.39 7.59
C ALA A 113 10.68 -6.12 8.13
N PRO A 114 10.81 -7.46 8.02
CA PRO A 114 12.00 -8.16 8.52
C PRO A 114 13.17 -8.18 7.54
N LEU A 115 13.05 -7.57 6.35
CA LEU A 115 14.10 -7.64 5.34
C LEU A 115 15.28 -6.71 5.68
N GLY A 116 16.47 -7.30 5.84
CA GLY A 116 17.74 -6.59 5.86
C GLY A 116 18.38 -6.53 4.47
N TYR A 117 19.35 -5.64 4.29
CA TYR A 117 20.21 -5.60 3.11
C TYR A 117 21.61 -6.06 3.49
N ASP A 118 22.10 -7.12 2.86
CA ASP A 118 23.47 -7.60 3.01
C ASP A 118 24.26 -7.28 1.74
N ILE A 119 25.42 -6.64 1.90
CA ILE A 119 26.29 -6.23 0.80
C ILE A 119 27.26 -7.37 0.41
N ASP A 120 27.29 -8.46 1.19
CA ASP A 120 28.03 -9.69 0.89
C ASP A 120 27.13 -10.94 1.06
N PRO A 121 26.38 -11.35 0.01
CA PRO A 121 25.47 -12.48 0.08
C PRO A 121 26.17 -13.83 0.34
N SER A 122 27.51 -13.90 0.29
CA SER A 122 28.27 -15.10 0.61
C SER A 122 28.37 -15.37 2.12
N SER A 123 28.15 -14.36 2.97
CA SER A 123 28.25 -14.48 4.43
C SER A 123 27.01 -15.16 5.05
N ASN A 124 25.83 -14.95 4.44
CA ASN A 124 24.55 -15.41 4.99
C ASN A 124 24.24 -16.89 4.66
N ALA A 125 24.94 -17.48 3.68
CA ALA A 125 24.88 -18.91 3.40
C ALA A 125 25.53 -19.77 4.52
N ALA A 126 26.41 -19.18 5.34
CA ALA A 126 27.09 -19.88 6.43
C ALA A 126 26.27 -19.91 7.74
N ALA A 127 25.20 -19.12 7.86
CA ALA A 127 24.38 -19.04 9.08
C ALA A 127 23.24 -20.07 9.14
N ALA A 128 23.00 -20.84 8.06
CA ALA A 128 21.94 -21.85 7.99
C ALA A 128 22.33 -23.20 8.66
N GLY A 129 23.12 -23.16 9.73
CA GLY A 129 23.64 -24.37 10.36
C GLY A 129 24.12 -24.17 11.80
N LEU A 130 23.21 -23.84 12.73
CA LEU A 130 23.34 -24.35 14.10
C LEU A 130 22.00 -24.29 14.86
N PRO A 131 21.57 -25.39 15.51
CA PRO A 131 20.32 -25.41 16.22
C PRO A 131 20.35 -24.58 17.51
N THR A 132 19.26 -23.85 17.69
CA THR A 132 18.76 -23.29 18.94
C THR A 132 19.01 -24.23 20.12
N LYS A 133 19.79 -23.78 21.11
CA LYS A 133 19.70 -24.33 22.47
C LYS A 133 19.60 -23.18 23.46
N VAL A 134 18.36 -22.85 23.79
CA VAL A 134 18.00 -22.09 24.99
C VAL A 134 18.12 -23.07 26.18
N ALA A 135 19.00 -22.77 27.14
CA ALA A 135 18.96 -23.32 28.50
C ALA A 135 19.74 -22.34 29.40
N HIS A 136 19.05 -21.42 30.07
CA HIS A 136 18.64 -21.50 31.49
C HIS A 136 19.80 -21.53 32.49
N CYS A 137 19.80 -20.50 33.35
CA CYS A 137 20.65 -20.36 34.53
C CYS A 137 20.58 -21.57 35.47
N SER A 138 21.74 -22.00 35.98
CA SER A 138 21.91 -22.38 37.40
C SER A 138 23.39 -22.50 37.72
N ALA A 139 23.87 -21.61 38.60
CA ALA A 139 25.06 -21.86 39.40
C ALA A 139 24.78 -23.03 40.37
N PRO A 140 25.79 -23.69 40.97
CA PRO A 140 26.74 -23.02 41.86
C PRO A 140 28.21 -23.32 41.54
N CYS A 141 29.04 -22.31 41.78
CA CYS A 141 30.49 -22.42 41.86
C CYS A 141 30.87 -23.14 43.17
N PRO A 142 31.67 -24.22 43.16
CA PRO A 142 32.36 -24.69 44.35
C PRO A 142 33.83 -24.26 44.31
N ALA A 143 34.27 -23.71 45.44
CA ALA A 143 35.64 -23.39 45.76
C ALA A 143 36.56 -24.63 45.73
N LEU A 144 37.80 -24.44 45.29
CA LEU A 144 38.92 -25.28 45.69
C LEU A 144 40.08 -24.38 46.14
N THR A 145 40.26 -24.34 47.45
CA THR A 145 41.54 -24.36 48.18
C THR A 145 42.41 -25.51 47.60
N GLU A 146 43.73 -25.44 47.46
CA GLU A 146 44.82 -25.46 48.47
C GLU A 146 46.15 -25.18 47.70
N SER A 147 47.10 -24.40 48.24
CA SER A 147 48.38 -24.85 48.87
C SER A 147 49.21 -25.76 47.94
N GLU A 148 50.46 -25.49 47.54
CA GLU A 148 51.66 -25.01 48.24
C GLU A 148 52.66 -24.42 47.25
#